data_AF-A0A2W2JJQ9-F1
#
_entry.id   AF-A0A2W2JJQ9-F1
#
_cell.length_a   1.000
_cell.length_b   1.000
_cell.length_c   1.000
_cell.angle_alpha   90.00
_cell.angle_beta   90.00
_cell.angle_gamma   90.00
#
_symmetry.space_group_name_H-M   'P 1'
#
loop_
_entity.id
_entity.type
_entity.pdbx_description
1 polymer ?
#
loop_
_entity_poly.entity_id
_entity_poly.type
_entity_poly.pdbx_seq_one_letter_code
_entity_poly.pdbx_strand_id
1 'polypeptide(L)'
;RPPDAHGRAVGSRAAQLSWSPSTDDRGVVSYDIHQARTKIHSVGGNQTATVVTGLRPGTRYSFTVRARDAAGNLSPASTVVRLTTAPGSDDGRATAPSVFRATTHRADGSHYLDLSWVPPRTDGVVTQYQIQLDGQPATSLVWGGTVPREKASYSFYVGREAGVTHRVRIRAMLPDGTWGGFSPERTVTTGRP
;
A
#
# COMPACT_ATOMS: atom_id res chain seq x y z
N ARG A 1 -19.53 19.42 1.67
CA ARG A 1 -18.98 18.45 0.67
C ARG A 1 -18.04 19.22 -0.24
N PRO A 2 -16.89 18.67 -0.68
CA PRO A 2 -16.03 19.33 -1.64
C PRO A 2 -16.75 19.45 -3.00
N PRO A 3 -17.02 20.66 -3.52
CA PRO A 3 -17.61 20.85 -4.84
C PRO A 3 -16.55 20.73 -5.95
N ASP A 4 -17.03 20.68 -7.19
CA ASP A 4 -16.23 20.75 -8.43
C ASP A 4 -15.04 19.79 -8.49
N ALA A 5 -15.20 18.58 -7.93
CA ALA A 5 -14.14 17.59 -8.00
C ALA A 5 -13.95 17.13 -9.46
N HIS A 6 -12.72 17.26 -9.94
CA HIS A 6 -12.29 16.87 -11.27
C HIS A 6 -10.85 16.36 -11.23
N GLY A 7 -10.39 15.77 -12.34
CA GLY A 7 -9.05 15.24 -12.39
C GLY A 7 -8.71 14.58 -13.72
N ARG A 8 -7.44 14.20 -13.85
CA ARG A 8 -6.90 13.54 -15.04
C ARG A 8 -5.81 12.56 -14.66
N ALA A 9 -5.59 11.56 -15.51
CA ALA A 9 -4.41 10.71 -15.39
C ALA A 9 -3.13 11.53 -15.65
N VAL A 10 -2.07 11.20 -14.93
CA VAL A 10 -0.72 11.71 -15.13
C VAL A 10 0.17 10.51 -15.45
N GLY A 11 0.37 10.27 -16.74
CA GLY A 11 1.04 9.07 -17.23
C GLY A 11 0.27 7.79 -16.88
N SER A 12 1.00 6.68 -16.75
CA SER A 12 0.43 5.35 -16.53
C SER A 12 0.26 4.99 -15.05
N ARG A 13 0.80 5.77 -14.11
CA ARG A 13 0.89 5.38 -12.69
C ARG A 13 0.45 6.45 -11.69
N ALA A 14 -0.12 7.55 -12.17
CA ALA A 14 -0.61 8.60 -11.30
C ALA A 14 -1.88 9.27 -11.84
N ALA A 15 -2.57 10.00 -10.96
CA ALA A 15 -3.71 10.83 -11.28
C ALA A 15 -3.63 12.14 -10.50
N GLN A 16 -3.89 13.26 -11.15
CA GLN A 16 -4.07 14.55 -10.47
C GLN A 16 -5.56 14.76 -10.22
N LEU A 17 -5.90 15.06 -8.97
CA LEU A 17 -7.24 15.42 -8.52
C LEU A 17 -7.26 16.86 -8.03
N SER A 18 -8.36 17.56 -8.27
CA SER A 18 -8.57 18.94 -7.82
C SER A 18 -10.05 19.14 -7.49
N TRP A 19 -10.34 20.01 -6.53
CA TRP A 19 -11.68 20.32 -6.04
C TRP A 19 -11.74 21.77 -5.54
N SER A 20 -12.94 22.30 -5.35
CA SER A 20 -13.15 23.57 -4.66
C SER A 20 -13.16 23.35 -3.13
N PRO A 21 -12.80 24.35 -2.30
CA PRO A 21 -12.99 24.25 -0.85
C PRO A 21 -14.44 23.90 -0.49
N SER A 22 -14.65 23.12 0.57
CA SER A 22 -16.00 22.89 1.08
C SER A 22 -16.62 24.20 1.60
N THR A 23 -17.91 24.42 1.39
CA THR A 23 -18.62 25.64 1.79
C THR A 23 -18.74 25.84 3.31
N ASP A 24 -18.51 24.78 4.08
CA ASP A 24 -18.42 24.73 5.54
C ASP A 24 -16.95 24.61 6.01
N ASP A 25 -16.02 25.29 5.33
CA ASP A 25 -14.57 25.18 5.55
C ASP A 25 -14.08 25.58 6.95
N ARG A 26 -14.90 26.27 7.76
CA ARG A 26 -14.64 26.53 9.18
C ARG A 26 -14.61 25.21 9.95
N GLY A 27 -13.42 24.63 10.03
CA GLY A 27 -13.16 23.39 10.76
C GLY A 27 -12.57 22.27 9.91
N VAL A 28 -12.42 22.43 8.58
CA VAL A 28 -11.80 21.40 7.74
C VAL A 28 -10.30 21.33 8.02
N VAL A 29 -9.86 20.21 8.59
CA VAL A 29 -8.44 19.96 8.89
C VAL A 29 -7.76 19.13 7.81
N SER A 30 -8.52 18.34 7.05
CA SER A 30 -7.98 17.52 5.97
C SER A 30 -9.02 17.21 4.90
N TYR A 31 -8.56 16.88 3.70
CA TYR A 31 -9.36 16.22 2.68
C TYR A 31 -8.89 14.80 2.48
N ASP A 32 -9.82 13.85 2.54
CA ASP A 32 -9.57 12.45 2.25
C ASP A 32 -9.92 12.11 0.82
N ILE A 33 -8.98 11.45 0.15
CA ILE A 33 -9.18 10.87 -1.16
C ILE A 33 -9.55 9.42 -0.95
N HIS A 34 -10.71 9.04 -1.49
CA HIS A 34 -11.21 7.69 -1.46
C HIS A 34 -11.21 7.11 -2.87
N GLN A 35 -10.80 5.85 -2.98
CA GLN A 35 -11.09 5.03 -4.14
C GLN A 35 -12.21 4.06 -3.76
N ALA A 36 -13.33 4.14 -4.49
CA ALA A 36 -14.58 3.53 -4.07
C ALA A 36 -14.95 3.92 -2.61
N ARG A 37 -14.86 2.99 -1.65
CA ARG A 37 -15.17 3.23 -0.23
C ARG A 37 -13.93 3.28 0.67
N THR A 38 -12.74 3.02 0.13
CA THR A 38 -11.51 2.95 0.90
C THR A 38 -10.80 4.30 0.84
N LYS A 39 -10.44 4.86 2.00
CA LYS A 39 -9.55 6.01 2.08
C LYS A 39 -8.16 5.58 1.62
N ILE A 40 -7.67 6.19 0.55
CA ILE A 40 -6.35 5.87 -0.04
C ILE A 40 -5.33 6.98 0.16
N HIS A 41 -5.75 8.21 0.46
CA HIS A 41 -4.82 9.31 0.68
C HIS A 41 -5.50 10.42 1.48
N SER A 42 -4.70 11.34 2.03
CA SER A 42 -5.19 12.49 2.79
C SER A 42 -4.23 13.66 2.60
N VAL A 43 -4.79 14.85 2.41
CA VAL A 43 -4.05 16.11 2.32
C VAL A 43 -4.57 17.10 3.36
N GLY A 44 -3.80 18.16 3.64
CA GLY A 44 -4.18 19.20 4.60
C GLY A 44 -5.44 19.96 4.15
N GLY A 45 -6.17 20.54 5.10
CA GLY A 45 -7.41 21.29 4.83
C GLY A 45 -7.22 22.56 4.00
N ASN A 46 -5.99 23.06 3.89
CA ASN A 46 -5.61 24.16 2.99
C ASN A 46 -5.27 23.70 1.57
N GLN A 47 -5.29 22.40 1.28
CA GLN A 47 -4.99 21.84 -0.03
C GLN A 47 -6.28 21.47 -0.76
N THR A 48 -6.38 21.91 -2.01
CA THR A 48 -7.53 21.65 -2.91
C THR A 48 -7.16 20.85 -4.14
N ALA A 49 -5.93 20.33 -4.16
CA ALA A 49 -5.44 19.45 -5.21
C ALA A 49 -4.42 18.46 -4.64
N THR A 50 -4.32 17.29 -5.26
CA THR A 50 -3.29 16.30 -4.96
C THR A 50 -2.97 15.44 -6.17
N VAL A 51 -1.83 14.74 -6.12
CA VAL A 51 -1.48 13.68 -7.05
C VAL A 51 -1.56 12.36 -6.29
N VAL A 52 -2.34 11.42 -6.81
CA VAL A 52 -2.40 10.03 -6.34
C VAL A 52 -1.46 9.21 -7.21
N THR A 53 -0.48 8.56 -6.60
CA THR A 53 0.57 7.75 -7.20
C THR A 53 0.41 6.27 -6.82
N GLY A 54 1.22 5.41 -7.43
CA GLY A 54 1.14 3.96 -7.20
C GLY A 54 -0.02 3.29 -7.94
N LEU A 55 -0.62 3.97 -8.92
CA LEU A 55 -1.66 3.41 -9.76
C LEU A 55 -1.10 2.44 -10.80
N ARG A 56 -1.97 1.59 -11.33
CA ARG A 56 -1.66 0.62 -12.39
C ARG A 56 -1.87 1.24 -13.77
N PRO A 57 -1.02 0.93 -14.76
CA PRO A 57 -1.22 1.29 -16.16
C PRO A 57 -2.55 0.80 -16.74
N GLY A 58 -3.11 1.55 -17.69
CA GLY A 58 -4.31 1.16 -18.44
C GLY A 58 -5.56 0.86 -17.61
N THR A 59 -5.60 1.30 -16.36
CA THR A 59 -6.62 0.90 -15.38
C THR A 59 -7.60 2.03 -15.15
N ARG A 60 -8.90 1.69 -15.13
CA ARG A 60 -9.97 2.64 -14.83
C ARG A 60 -10.11 2.82 -13.32
N TYR A 61 -10.04 4.07 -12.88
CA TYR A 61 -10.17 4.48 -11.49
C TYR A 61 -11.42 5.32 -11.26
N SER A 62 -11.92 5.32 -10.02
CA SER A 62 -13.02 6.16 -9.55
C SER A 62 -12.70 6.70 -8.17
N PHE A 63 -12.51 8.02 -8.10
CA PHE A 63 -12.13 8.72 -6.88
C PHE A 63 -13.26 9.61 -6.37
N THR A 64 -13.30 9.80 -5.05
CA THR A 64 -14.10 10.84 -4.39
C THR A 64 -13.27 11.55 -3.34
N VAL A 65 -13.63 12.79 -3.03
CA VAL A 65 -13.01 13.59 -1.99
C VAL A 65 -14.02 13.85 -0.88
N ARG A 66 -13.60 13.73 0.37
CA ARG A 66 -14.40 14.07 1.56
C ARG A 66 -13.61 15.04 2.43
N ALA A 67 -14.24 16.10 2.90
CA ALA A 67 -13.63 16.94 3.92
C ALA A 67 -13.76 16.24 5.29
N ARG A 68 -12.73 16.39 6.13
CA ARG A 68 -12.73 15.95 7.52
C ARG A 68 -12.50 17.15 8.42
N ASP A 69 -13.30 17.25 9.48
CA ASP A 69 -13.11 18.26 10.53
C ASP A 69 -12.16 17.81 11.66
N ALA A 70 -11.87 18.71 12.60
CA ALA A 70 -11.02 18.41 13.76
C ALA A 70 -11.58 17.33 14.70
N ALA A 71 -12.90 17.13 14.70
CA ALA A 71 -13.57 16.08 15.48
C ALA A 71 -13.57 14.72 14.76
N GLY A 72 -13.08 14.66 13.52
CA GLY A 72 -13.02 13.44 12.72
C GLY A 72 -14.26 13.19 11.86
N ASN A 73 -15.24 14.09 11.86
CA ASN A 73 -16.46 13.94 11.06
C ASN A 73 -16.15 14.11 9.58
N LEU A 74 -16.78 13.30 8.74
CA LEU A 74 -16.60 13.35 7.28
C LEU A 74 -17.82 13.95 6.60
N SER A 75 -17.58 14.92 5.72
CA SER A 75 -18.62 15.48 4.85
C SER A 75 -19.21 14.41 3.92
N PRO A 76 -20.34 14.67 3.24
CA PRO A 76 -20.71 13.90 2.06
C PRO A 76 -19.57 13.89 1.03
N ALA A 77 -19.50 12.84 0.21
CA ALA A 77 -18.53 12.72 -0.87
C ALA A 77 -18.77 13.78 -1.96
N SER A 78 -17.69 14.17 -2.62
CA SER A 78 -17.73 14.94 -3.87
C SER A 78 -18.44 14.15 -4.98
N THR A 79 -18.61 14.79 -6.13
CA THR A 79 -18.86 14.08 -7.39
C THR A 79 -17.73 13.08 -7.66
N VAL A 80 -18.07 11.95 -8.30
CA VAL A 80 -17.10 10.91 -8.62
C VAL A 80 -16.23 11.35 -9.78
N VAL A 81 -14.91 11.39 -9.58
CA VAL A 81 -13.94 11.62 -10.63
C VAL A 81 -13.55 10.28 -11.24
N ARG A 82 -13.92 10.06 -12.51
CA ARG A 82 -13.56 8.84 -13.25
C ARG A 82 -12.47 9.15 -14.26
N LEU A 83 -11.43 8.34 -14.27
CA LEU A 83 -10.32 8.47 -15.21
C LEU A 83 -9.70 7.11 -15.50
N THR A 84 -8.94 7.02 -16.58
CA THR A 84 -8.16 5.84 -16.93
C THR A 84 -6.71 6.26 -17.04
N THR A 85 -5.81 5.56 -16.36
CA THR A 85 -4.37 5.79 -16.49
C THR A 85 -3.90 5.45 -17.90
N ALA A 86 -2.83 6.10 -18.38
CA ALA A 86 -2.26 5.77 -19.68
C ALA A 86 -1.85 4.29 -19.75
N PRO A 87 -1.91 3.66 -20.93
CA PRO A 87 -1.40 2.31 -21.10
C PRO A 87 0.11 2.25 -20.80
N GLY A 88 0.58 1.07 -20.43
CA GLY A 88 1.98 0.80 -20.12
C GLY A 88 2.17 -0.62 -19.60
N SER A 89 3.40 -1.10 -19.59
CA SER A 89 3.72 -2.40 -18.98
C SER A 89 3.68 -2.30 -17.46
N ASP A 90 3.09 -3.30 -16.82
CA ASP A 90 3.15 -3.48 -15.37
C ASP A 90 3.79 -4.85 -15.07
N ASP A 91 5.10 -4.86 -14.81
CA ASP A 91 5.80 -6.05 -14.32
C ASP A 91 5.56 -6.27 -12.80
N GLY A 92 4.76 -5.42 -12.17
CA GLY A 92 4.45 -5.44 -10.75
C GLY A 92 5.58 -4.91 -9.86
N ARG A 93 6.77 -4.62 -10.39
CA ARG A 93 7.95 -4.25 -9.59
C ARG A 93 7.76 -2.93 -8.86
N ALA A 94 7.06 -1.97 -9.46
CA ALA A 94 6.80 -0.66 -8.86
C ALA A 94 5.82 -0.73 -7.67
N THR A 95 5.01 -1.78 -7.59
CA THR A 95 4.05 -2.03 -6.49
C THR A 95 4.51 -3.13 -5.54
N ALA A 96 5.67 -3.74 -5.82
CA ALA A 96 6.28 -4.75 -4.97
C ALA A 96 7.06 -4.11 -3.81
N PRO A 97 7.09 -4.75 -2.63
CA PRO A 97 8.04 -4.42 -1.59
C PRO A 97 9.47 -4.46 -2.11
N SER A 98 10.24 -3.41 -1.83
CA SER A 98 11.61 -3.25 -2.31
C SER A 98 12.63 -3.52 -1.20
N VAL A 99 13.91 -3.69 -1.57
CA VAL A 99 15.00 -4.01 -0.63
C VAL A 99 14.64 -5.22 0.26
N PHE A 100 13.90 -6.19 -0.30
CA PHE A 100 13.47 -7.38 0.42
C PHE A 100 14.68 -8.26 0.76
N ARG A 101 14.83 -8.55 2.05
CA ARG A 101 15.88 -9.40 2.63
C ARG A 101 15.22 -10.49 3.47
N ALA A 102 15.81 -11.67 3.43
CA ALA A 102 15.45 -12.80 4.27
C ALA A 102 16.74 -13.35 4.90
N THR A 103 16.69 -13.62 6.19
CA THR A 103 17.73 -14.31 6.96
C THR A 103 17.08 -15.34 7.87
N THR A 104 17.89 -16.22 8.46
CA THR A 104 17.40 -17.16 9.47
C THR A 104 18.05 -16.90 10.81
N HIS A 105 17.32 -17.04 11.89
CA HIS A 105 17.90 -17.18 13.23
C HIS A 105 17.44 -18.48 13.90
N ARG A 106 18.13 -18.85 14.98
CA ARG A 106 17.76 -19.96 15.85
C ARG A 106 17.43 -19.43 17.24
N ALA A 107 16.30 -19.82 17.79
CA ALA A 107 15.84 -19.50 19.14
C ALA A 107 15.12 -20.72 19.72
N ASP A 108 15.37 -21.06 20.98
CA ASP A 108 14.68 -22.13 21.71
C ASP A 108 14.58 -23.48 20.96
N GLY A 109 15.67 -23.88 20.29
CA GLY A 109 15.72 -25.12 19.52
C GLY A 109 14.97 -25.11 18.18
N SER A 110 14.48 -23.93 17.77
CA SER A 110 13.68 -23.72 16.56
C SER A 110 14.33 -22.71 15.64
N HIS A 111 14.03 -22.82 14.34
CA HIS A 111 14.46 -21.91 13.29
C HIS A 111 13.32 -20.98 12.87
N TYR A 112 13.69 -19.72 12.62
CA TYR A 112 12.78 -18.66 12.21
C TYR A 112 13.32 -17.98 10.95
N LEU A 113 12.40 -17.46 10.14
CA LEU A 113 12.70 -16.56 9.03
C LEU A 113 12.52 -15.12 9.47
N ASP A 114 13.59 -14.33 9.40
CA ASP A 114 13.55 -12.89 9.59
C ASP A 114 13.48 -12.19 8.24
N LEU A 115 12.39 -11.48 8.02
CA LEU A 115 12.13 -10.72 6.82
C LEU A 115 12.28 -9.24 7.10
N SER A 116 12.86 -8.50 6.15
CA SER A 116 12.81 -7.04 6.15
C SER A 116 12.65 -6.47 4.74
N TRP A 117 11.92 -5.37 4.61
CA TRP A 117 11.65 -4.72 3.34
C TRP A 117 11.31 -3.25 3.50
N VAL A 118 11.34 -2.53 2.38
CA VAL A 118 10.81 -1.19 2.22
C VAL A 118 9.43 -1.31 1.56
N PRO A 119 8.35 -0.80 2.18
CA PRO A 119 7.01 -0.75 1.57
C PRO A 119 7.02 -0.13 0.17
N PRO A 120 6.10 -0.53 -0.73
CA PRO A 120 5.98 0.16 -2.02
C PRO A 120 5.56 1.62 -1.80
N ARG A 121 6.12 2.52 -2.61
CA ARG A 121 5.79 3.95 -2.54
C ARG A 121 4.39 4.16 -3.14
N THR A 122 3.42 4.33 -2.26
CA THR A 122 2.06 4.73 -2.61
C THR A 122 1.62 5.85 -1.67
N ASP A 123 0.67 6.66 -2.10
CA ASP A 123 0.15 7.77 -1.28
C ASP A 123 -0.76 7.31 -0.13
N GLY A 124 -1.15 6.03 -0.15
CA GLY A 124 -1.89 5.39 0.92
C GLY A 124 -1.03 4.51 1.81
N VAL A 125 -1.60 4.19 2.96
CA VAL A 125 -0.95 3.34 3.94
C VAL A 125 -1.13 1.89 3.52
N VAL A 126 -0.03 1.19 3.27
CA VAL A 126 -0.01 -0.26 3.01
C VAL A 126 -0.03 -1.00 4.33
N THR A 127 -1.20 -1.48 4.74
CA THR A 127 -1.38 -2.14 6.04
C THR A 127 -1.29 -3.66 5.96
N GLN A 128 -1.44 -4.24 4.77
CA GLN A 128 -1.52 -5.68 4.60
C GLN A 128 -0.47 -6.19 3.60
N TYR A 129 0.13 -7.33 3.93
CA TYR A 129 1.07 -8.05 3.09
C TYR A 129 0.73 -9.53 3.06
N GLN A 130 1.10 -10.19 1.96
CA GLN A 130 1.06 -11.65 1.85
C GLN A 130 2.47 -12.17 1.66
N ILE A 131 2.85 -13.13 2.50
CA ILE A 131 4.11 -13.86 2.41
C ILE A 131 3.83 -15.20 1.73
N GLN A 132 4.64 -15.52 0.72
CA GLN A 132 4.65 -16.81 0.06
C GLN A 132 5.94 -17.53 0.43
N LEU A 133 5.80 -18.75 0.94
CA LEU A 133 6.90 -19.65 1.29
C LEU A 133 6.78 -20.91 0.44
N ASP A 134 7.86 -21.28 -0.24
CA ASP A 134 7.96 -22.49 -1.07
C ASP A 134 6.83 -22.60 -2.10
N GLY A 135 6.44 -21.46 -2.66
CA GLY A 135 5.38 -21.38 -3.66
C GLY A 135 3.96 -21.39 -3.09
N GLN A 136 3.76 -21.47 -1.78
CA GLN A 136 2.45 -21.46 -1.13
C GLN A 136 2.25 -20.22 -0.25
N PRO A 137 1.03 -19.66 -0.13
CA PRO A 137 0.74 -18.63 0.86
C PRO A 137 1.03 -19.15 2.27
N ALA A 138 1.99 -18.55 2.96
CA ALA A 138 2.36 -18.96 4.31
C ALA A 138 1.56 -18.20 5.37
N THR A 139 1.50 -16.88 5.22
CA THR A 139 0.76 -16.02 6.14
C THR A 139 0.38 -14.69 5.47
N SER A 140 -0.62 -14.02 6.05
CA SER A 140 -0.95 -12.63 5.74
C SER A 140 -0.68 -11.78 6.97
N LEU A 141 0.11 -10.73 6.79
CA LEU A 141 0.47 -9.79 7.84
C LEU A 141 -0.41 -8.56 7.71
N VAL A 142 -1.13 -8.22 8.78
CA VAL A 142 -1.95 -7.01 8.86
C VAL A 142 -1.46 -6.17 10.02
N TRP A 143 -0.99 -4.95 9.74
CA TRP A 143 -0.62 -3.99 10.76
C TRP A 143 -1.87 -3.31 11.33
N GLY A 144 -2.15 -3.56 12.61
CA GLY A 144 -3.21 -2.87 13.37
C GLY A 144 -2.80 -1.54 14.03
N GLY A 145 -1.54 -1.10 13.86
CA GLY A 145 -0.96 0.08 14.51
C GLY A 145 -0.14 0.97 13.57
N THR A 146 0.90 1.66 14.08
CA THR A 146 1.75 2.53 13.26
C THR A 146 2.47 1.72 12.18
N VAL A 147 2.10 1.97 10.92
CA VAL A 147 2.64 1.24 9.76
C VAL A 147 4.01 1.84 9.41
N PRO A 148 5.07 1.03 9.37
CA PRO A 148 6.37 1.53 8.95
C PRO A 148 6.32 1.98 7.49
N ARG A 149 6.73 3.22 7.21
CA ARG A 149 6.80 3.75 5.83
C ARG A 149 8.14 3.53 5.15
N GLU A 150 9.21 3.48 5.95
CA GLU A 150 10.58 3.36 5.44
C GLU A 150 11.08 1.92 5.46
N LYS A 151 10.81 1.18 6.53
CA LYS A 151 11.27 -0.19 6.68
C LYS A 151 10.35 -0.99 7.58
N ALA A 152 9.86 -2.12 7.08
CA ALA A 152 9.11 -3.10 7.84
C ALA A 152 9.93 -4.38 8.04
N SER A 153 9.64 -5.09 9.12
CA SER A 153 10.25 -6.38 9.42
C SER A 153 9.23 -7.32 10.05
N TYR A 154 9.44 -8.61 9.84
CA TYR A 154 8.59 -9.67 10.39
C TYR A 154 9.41 -10.94 10.60
N SER A 155 9.17 -11.65 11.70
CA SER A 155 9.82 -12.93 11.99
C SER A 155 8.77 -14.00 12.23
N PHE A 156 8.97 -15.20 11.67
CA PHE A 156 8.05 -16.32 11.86
C PHE A 156 8.76 -17.68 11.84
N TYR A 157 8.18 -18.65 12.55
CA TYR A 157 8.70 -20.00 12.70
C TYR A 157 8.67 -20.79 11.38
N VAL A 158 9.72 -21.57 11.12
CA VAL A 158 9.82 -22.43 9.93
C VAL A 158 10.16 -23.90 10.21
N GLY A 159 10.52 -24.26 11.43
CA GLY A 159 10.84 -25.65 11.76
C GLY A 159 11.88 -25.77 12.85
N ARG A 160 12.25 -27.02 13.16
CA ARG A 160 13.37 -27.34 14.07
C ARG A 160 14.60 -27.88 13.34
N GLU A 161 14.45 -28.26 12.09
CA GLU A 161 15.51 -28.88 11.27
C GLU A 161 16.46 -27.82 10.70
N ALA A 162 17.76 -28.12 10.77
CA ALA A 162 18.80 -27.38 10.08
C ALA A 162 19.01 -27.94 8.66
N GLY A 163 19.60 -27.16 7.77
CA GLY A 163 19.84 -27.53 6.37
C GLY A 163 18.60 -27.43 5.46
N VAL A 164 17.44 -27.05 5.99
CA VAL A 164 16.20 -26.91 5.20
C VAL A 164 16.25 -25.60 4.43
N THR A 165 16.08 -25.69 3.11
CA THR A 165 16.10 -24.54 2.21
C THR A 165 14.70 -24.07 1.88
N HIS A 166 14.45 -22.79 2.11
CA HIS A 166 13.18 -22.13 1.81
C HIS A 166 13.34 -21.07 0.73
N ARG A 167 12.29 -20.92 -0.09
CA ARG A 167 12.10 -19.82 -1.04
C ARG A 167 10.99 -18.91 -0.55
N VAL A 168 11.30 -17.62 -0.36
CA VAL A 168 10.35 -16.66 0.18
C VAL A 168 10.24 -15.42 -0.71
N ARG A 169 9.01 -14.91 -0.85
CA ARG A 169 8.72 -13.61 -1.47
C ARG A 169 7.48 -12.99 -0.84
N ILE A 170 7.33 -11.69 -1.00
CA ILE A 170 6.26 -10.91 -0.36
C ILE A 170 5.60 -9.98 -1.36
N ARG A 171 4.29 -9.74 -1.20
CA ARG A 171 3.57 -8.69 -1.92
C ARG A 171 2.70 -7.87 -0.98
N ALA A 172 2.43 -6.62 -1.37
CA ALA A 172 1.63 -5.68 -0.62
C ALA A 172 0.18 -5.65 -1.12
N MET A 173 -0.77 -5.50 -0.22
CA MET A 173 -2.11 -5.02 -0.55
C MET A 173 -2.03 -3.50 -0.70
N LEU A 174 -2.29 -3.02 -1.90
CA LEU A 174 -2.26 -1.60 -2.19
C LEU A 174 -3.50 -0.91 -1.57
N PRO A 175 -3.45 0.41 -1.34
CA PRO A 175 -4.58 1.16 -0.79
C PRO A 175 -5.87 1.02 -1.61
N ASP A 176 -5.74 0.73 -2.90
CA ASP A 176 -6.85 0.50 -3.81
C ASP A 176 -7.58 -0.85 -3.62
N GLY A 177 -7.11 -1.68 -2.69
CA GLY A 177 -7.67 -3.01 -2.42
C GLY A 177 -7.18 -4.11 -3.36
N THR A 178 -6.18 -3.82 -4.19
CA THR A 178 -5.58 -4.81 -5.09
C THR A 178 -4.20 -5.28 -4.60
N TRP A 179 -3.85 -6.53 -4.91
CA TRP A 179 -2.52 -7.07 -4.61
C TRP A 179 -1.48 -6.56 -5.60
N GLY A 180 -0.47 -5.85 -5.11
CA GLY A 180 0.72 -5.44 -5.87
C GLY A 180 1.56 -6.62 -6.36
N GLY A 181 2.66 -6.31 -7.07
CA GLY A 181 3.62 -7.32 -7.50
C GLY A 181 4.35 -7.99 -6.33
N PHE A 182 4.91 -9.17 -6.60
CA PHE A 182 5.82 -9.81 -5.66
C PHE A 182 7.19 -9.16 -5.67
N SER A 183 7.84 -9.12 -4.50
CA SER A 183 9.27 -8.88 -4.38
C SER A 183 10.06 -9.92 -5.18
N PRO A 184 11.34 -9.64 -5.50
CA PRO A 184 12.26 -10.70 -5.88
C PRO A 184 12.23 -11.83 -4.85
N GLU A 185 12.35 -13.07 -5.32
CA GLU A 185 12.42 -14.25 -4.46
C GLU A 185 13.78 -14.31 -3.74
N ARG A 186 13.75 -14.76 -2.48
CA ARG A 186 14.94 -14.99 -1.66
C ARG A 186 15.00 -16.45 -1.25
N THR A 187 16.18 -17.04 -1.40
CA THR A 187 16.49 -18.39 -0.94
C THR A 187 17.33 -18.29 0.33
N VAL A 188 16.95 -19.05 1.35
CA VAL A 188 17.62 -19.09 2.64
C VAL A 188 17.59 -20.51 3.20
N THR A 189 18.62 -20.89 3.96
CA THR A 189 18.77 -22.23 4.52
C THR A 189 18.88 -22.13 6.04
N THR A 190 18.16 -22.97 6.76
CA THR A 190 18.16 -22.96 8.24
C THR A 190 19.49 -23.43 8.80
N GLY A 191 20.19 -22.57 9.54
CA GLY A 191 21.48 -22.93 10.15
C GLY A 191 22.56 -23.30 9.13
N ARG A 192 23.73 -23.75 9.62
CA ARG A 192 24.70 -24.44 8.78
C ARG A 192 24.29 -25.91 8.69
N PRO A 193 24.37 -26.55 7.50
CA PRO A 193 24.25 -28.00 7.40
C PRO A 193 25.34 -28.70 8.23
#